data_AF-A0A9P7C644-F1
#
_entry.id   AF-A0A9P7C644-F1
#
_cell.length_a   1.000
_cell.length_b   1.000
_cell.length_c   1.000
_cell.angle_alpha   90.00
_cell.angle_beta   90.00
_cell.angle_gamma   90.00
#
_symmetry.space_group_name_H-M   'P 1'
#
loop_
_entity.id
_entity.type
_entity.pdbx_description
1 polymer ?
#
loop_
_entity_poly.entity_id
_entity_poly.type
_entity_poly.pdbx_seq_one_letter_code
_entity_poly.pdbx_strand_id
1 'polypeptide(L)'
;MSVLFALTLLLVAGVLITSLVLVLRAVRQPIQDTLRFASDIADDRLATTLRVYNANDEIGQLAQRLGDMQQRLRARIETERAVARGNTRVRQALDSAQTGLMVIDAEGLVAYANPALLQQLDLQVDALVGSDAVRLHPALASLAGVRQREEREIGHDVPRCGGGMAQPRTGNPARNRSGRTGRRRRTR
;
A
#
# COMPACT_ATOMS: atom_id res chain seq x y z
N MET A 1 -3.20 -54.86 50.33
CA MET A 1 -4.14 -53.83 49.81
C MET A 1 -3.51 -52.45 49.73
N SER A 2 -2.86 -51.93 50.78
CA SER A 2 -2.20 -50.61 50.80
C SER A 2 -1.10 -50.42 49.75
N VAL A 3 -0.22 -51.42 49.55
CA VAL A 3 0.89 -51.33 48.58
C VAL A 3 0.37 -51.23 47.13
N LEU A 4 -0.62 -52.04 46.77
CA LEU A 4 -1.23 -51.99 45.43
C LEU A 4 -1.90 -50.63 45.17
N PHE A 5 -2.57 -50.07 46.19
CA PHE A 5 -3.17 -48.74 46.11
C PHE A 5 -2.13 -47.62 45.95
N ALA A 6 -0.99 -47.71 46.64
CA ALA A 6 0.09 -46.75 46.47
C ALA A 6 0.72 -46.81 45.07
N LEU A 7 0.89 -48.02 44.51
CA LEU A 7 1.43 -48.21 43.16
C LEU A 7 0.50 -47.64 42.08
N THR A 8 -0.82 -47.85 42.19
CA THR A 8 -1.78 -47.29 41.23
C THR A 8 -1.81 -45.77 41.31
N LEU A 9 -1.77 -45.19 42.52
CA LEU A 9 -1.67 -43.73 42.69
C LEU A 9 -0.41 -43.14 42.06
N LEU A 10 0.74 -43.79 42.23
CA LEU A 10 2.00 -43.33 41.66
C LEU A 10 1.98 -43.41 40.13
N LEU A 11 1.40 -44.47 39.57
CA LEU A 11 1.23 -44.62 38.12
C LEU A 11 0.33 -43.52 37.56
N VAL A 12 -0.84 -43.29 38.18
CA VAL A 12 -1.76 -42.23 37.77
C VAL A 12 -1.11 -40.85 37.87
N ALA A 13 -0.42 -40.55 38.97
CA ALA A 13 0.31 -39.29 39.13
C ALA A 13 1.38 -39.13 38.04
N GLY A 14 2.15 -40.19 37.74
CA GLY A 14 3.15 -40.18 36.68
C GLY A 14 2.54 -39.90 35.30
N VAL A 15 1.42 -40.53 34.97
CA VAL A 15 0.70 -40.29 33.71
C VAL A 15 0.17 -38.85 33.63
N LEU A 16 -0.42 -38.33 34.72
CA LEU A 16 -0.94 -36.96 34.78
C LEU A 16 0.18 -35.93 34.61
N ILE A 17 1.30 -36.10 35.31
CA ILE A 17 2.46 -35.20 35.19
C ILE A 17 3.03 -35.24 33.77
N THR A 18 3.17 -36.43 33.20
CA THR A 18 3.70 -36.60 31.84
C THR A 18 2.76 -35.95 30.81
N SER A 19 1.46 -36.21 30.91
CA SER A 19 0.43 -35.60 30.05
C SER A 19 0.45 -34.08 30.16
N LEU A 20 0.52 -33.53 31.38
CA LEU A 20 0.61 -32.10 31.61
C LEU A 20 1.86 -31.48 30.96
N VAL A 21 3.03 -32.10 31.13
CA VAL A 21 4.29 -31.62 30.53
C VAL A 21 4.21 -31.64 28.99
N LEU A 22 3.62 -32.67 28.41
CA LEU A 22 3.42 -32.76 26.95
C LEU A 22 2.51 -31.63 26.44
N VAL A 23 1.38 -31.38 27.09
CA VAL A 23 0.46 -30.29 26.72
C VAL A 23 1.14 -28.93 26.87
N LEU A 24 1.86 -28.69 27.97
CA LEU A 24 2.58 -27.44 28.18
C LEU A 24 3.63 -27.21 27.09
N ARG A 25 4.34 -28.25 26.64
CA ARG A 25 5.30 -28.14 25.54
C ARG A 25 4.61 -27.87 24.20
N ALA A 26 3.51 -28.57 23.92
CA ALA A 26 2.74 -28.43 22.68
C ALA A 26 2.18 -27.01 22.49
N VAL A 27 1.86 -26.30 23.58
CA VAL A 27 1.33 -24.92 23.52
C VAL A 27 2.44 -23.87 23.61
N ARG A 28 3.41 -24.04 24.51
CA ARG A 28 4.44 -23.01 24.74
C ARG A 28 5.38 -22.82 23.54
N GLN A 29 5.76 -23.90 22.87
CA GLN A 29 6.68 -23.81 21.72
C GLN A 29 6.12 -22.95 20.57
N PRO A 30 4.92 -23.24 20.02
CA PRO A 30 4.40 -22.46 18.89
C PRO A 30 4.08 -21.00 19.25
N ILE A 31 3.68 -20.71 20.49
CA ILE A 31 3.50 -19.32 20.96
C ILE A 31 4.83 -18.56 20.92
N GLN A 32 5.90 -19.15 21.47
CA GLN A 32 7.22 -18.50 21.48
C GLN A 32 7.76 -18.29 20.07
N ASP A 33 7.60 -19.26 19.17
CA ASP A 33 8.04 -19.14 17.79
C ASP A 33 7.28 -18.02 17.05
N THR A 34 5.96 -17.92 17.28
CA THR A 34 5.13 -16.84 16.71
C THR A 34 5.51 -15.47 17.26
N LEU A 35 5.81 -15.36 18.56
CA LEU A 35 6.27 -14.12 19.18
C LEU A 35 7.65 -13.68 18.66
N ARG A 36 8.59 -14.62 18.50
CA ARG A 36 9.90 -14.32 17.90
C ARG A 36 9.73 -13.81 16.47
N PHE A 37 8.86 -14.45 15.69
CA PHE A 37 8.59 -14.00 14.33
C PHE A 37 7.94 -12.61 14.27
N ALA A 38 7.03 -12.31 15.18
CA ALA A 38 6.47 -10.96 15.30
C ALA A 38 7.54 -9.92 15.67
N SER A 39 8.47 -10.27 16.57
CA SER A 39 9.62 -9.41 16.90
C SER A 39 10.53 -9.19 15.70
N ASP A 40 10.84 -10.23 14.93
CA ASP A 40 11.63 -10.12 13.71
C ASP A 40 10.97 -9.17 12.69
N ILE A 41 9.65 -9.19 12.56
CA ILE A 41 8.93 -8.24 11.70
C ILE A 41 9.07 -6.81 12.23
N ALA A 42 8.97 -6.61 13.55
CA ALA A 42 9.11 -5.28 14.16
C ALA A 42 10.53 -4.71 14.00
N ASP A 43 11.55 -5.57 14.00
CA ASP A 43 12.96 -5.21 13.82
C ASP A 43 13.39 -5.11 12.33
N ASP A 44 12.43 -5.02 11.40
CA ASP A 44 12.64 -5.00 9.94
C ASP A 44 13.40 -6.23 9.39
N ARG A 45 13.47 -7.32 10.16
CA ARG A 45 14.07 -8.60 9.76
C ARG A 45 13.08 -9.44 8.98
N LEU A 46 12.72 -8.91 7.82
CA LEU A 46 11.81 -9.54 6.89
C LEU A 46 12.54 -10.57 6.02
N ALA A 47 13.29 -11.50 6.58
CA ALA A 47 13.84 -12.66 5.83
C ALA A 47 13.46 -14.00 6.48
N THR A 48 13.10 -13.99 7.77
CA THR A 48 12.73 -15.18 8.52
C THR A 48 11.50 -15.86 7.92
N THR A 49 11.48 -17.20 7.96
CA THR A 49 10.34 -18.03 7.61
C THR A 49 9.70 -18.59 8.88
N LEU A 50 8.39 -18.41 9.03
CA LEU A 50 7.64 -18.99 10.14
C LEU A 50 7.19 -20.41 9.77
N ARG A 51 7.58 -21.39 10.58
CA ARG A 51 7.10 -22.77 10.44
C ARG A 51 5.77 -22.92 11.17
N VAL A 52 4.69 -23.08 10.42
CA VAL A 52 3.36 -23.30 10.96
C VAL A 52 3.21 -24.79 11.28
N TYR A 53 3.14 -25.14 12.57
CA TYR A 53 3.04 -26.53 13.00
C TYR A 53 1.65 -27.12 12.74
N ASN A 54 0.58 -26.35 12.97
CA ASN A 54 -0.81 -26.75 12.75
C ASN A 54 -1.62 -25.58 12.18
N ALA A 55 -1.82 -25.52 10.86
CA ALA A 55 -2.50 -24.38 10.23
C ALA A 55 -3.99 -24.21 10.61
N ASN A 56 -4.60 -25.25 11.18
CA ASN A 56 -6.03 -25.28 11.49
C ASN A 56 -6.37 -24.80 12.91
N ASP A 57 -5.38 -24.61 13.79
CA ASP A 57 -5.61 -24.07 15.13
C ASP A 57 -5.46 -22.54 15.17
N GLU A 58 -5.90 -21.91 16.26
CA GLU A 58 -5.87 -20.46 16.42
C GLU A 58 -4.44 -19.90 16.36
N ILE A 59 -3.45 -20.67 16.82
CA ILE A 59 -2.04 -20.26 16.82
C ILE A 59 -1.48 -20.29 15.40
N GLY A 60 -1.81 -21.32 14.62
CA GLY A 60 -1.43 -21.45 13.22
C GLY A 60 -2.10 -20.42 12.34
N GLN A 61 -3.38 -20.12 12.57
CA GLN A 61 -4.06 -19.02 11.88
C GLN A 61 -3.42 -17.67 12.18
N LEU A 62 -3.04 -17.40 13.44
CA LEU A 62 -2.31 -16.18 13.81
C LEU A 62 -0.94 -16.13 13.12
N ALA A 63 -0.19 -17.23 13.16
CA ALA A 63 1.10 -17.37 12.48
C ALA A 63 0.98 -17.08 10.97
N GLN A 64 -0.06 -17.60 10.33
CA GLN A 64 -0.31 -17.37 8.91
C GLN A 64 -0.62 -15.91 8.60
N ARG A 65 -1.47 -15.25 9.41
CA ARG A 65 -1.76 -13.81 9.26
C ARG A 65 -0.52 -12.93 9.43
N LEU A 66 0.35 -13.27 10.37
CA LEU A 66 1.63 -12.59 10.54
C LEU A 66 2.54 -12.81 9.32
N GLY A 67 2.55 -14.02 8.75
CA GLY A 67 3.25 -14.32 7.51
C GLY A 67 2.76 -13.46 6.33
N ASP A 68 1.45 -13.35 6.16
CA ASP A 68 0.84 -12.50 5.12
C ASP A 68 1.21 -11.02 5.31
N MET A 69 1.20 -10.54 6.55
CA MET A 69 1.61 -9.17 6.89
C MET A 69 3.07 -8.92 6.55
N GLN A 70 3.97 -9.85 6.90
CA GLN A 70 5.39 -9.76 6.56
C GLN A 70 5.59 -9.67 5.05
N GLN A 71 4.91 -10.51 4.27
CA GLN A 71 5.00 -10.49 2.81
C GLN A 71 4.52 -9.18 2.20
N ARG A 72 3.39 -8.65 2.69
CA ARG A 72 2.87 -7.34 2.24
C ARG A 72 3.85 -6.22 2.56
N LEU A 73 4.47 -6.23 3.73
CA LEU A 73 5.46 -5.22 4.12
C LEU A 73 6.70 -5.28 3.22
N ARG A 74 7.24 -6.48 2.96
CA ARG A 74 8.35 -6.68 2.02
C ARG A 74 8.04 -6.12 0.63
N ALA A 75 6.87 -6.48 0.09
CA ALA A 75 6.45 -6.04 -1.23
C ALA A 75 6.31 -4.51 -1.31
N ARG A 76 5.76 -3.90 -0.26
CA ARG A 76 5.65 -2.44 -0.15
C ARG A 76 7.02 -1.76 -0.13
N ILE A 77 7.96 -2.24 0.69
CA ILE A 77 9.32 -1.71 0.76
C ILE A 77 10.04 -1.82 -0.59
N GLU A 78 9.91 -2.96 -1.28
CA GLU A 78 10.56 -3.12 -2.60
C GLU A 78 9.95 -2.17 -3.64
N THR A 79 8.63 -1.96 -3.59
CA THR A 79 7.94 -0.99 -4.46
C THR A 79 8.42 0.43 -4.18
N GLU A 80 8.49 0.84 -2.91
CA GLU A 80 8.98 2.15 -2.50
C GLU A 80 10.45 2.36 -2.92
N ARG A 81 11.29 1.34 -2.78
CA ARG A 81 12.69 1.37 -3.27
C ARG A 81 12.78 1.48 -4.78
N ALA A 82 11.92 0.80 -5.53
CA ALA A 82 11.88 0.90 -6.99
C ALA A 82 11.51 2.33 -7.44
N VAL A 83 10.50 2.92 -6.79
CA VAL A 83 10.10 4.33 -7.03
C VAL A 83 11.23 5.29 -6.68
N ALA A 84 11.86 5.11 -5.51
CA ALA A 84 12.98 5.94 -5.08
C ALA A 84 14.16 5.86 -6.08
N ARG A 85 14.53 4.66 -6.53
CA ARG A 85 15.56 4.47 -7.57
C ARG A 85 15.20 5.15 -8.89
N GLY A 86 13.93 5.11 -9.29
CA GLY A 86 13.42 5.82 -10.46
C GLY A 86 13.61 7.33 -10.32
N ASN A 87 13.17 7.91 -9.20
CA ASN A 87 13.31 9.33 -8.91
C ASN A 87 14.77 9.78 -8.89
N THR A 88 15.66 9.00 -8.26
CA THR A 88 17.11 9.30 -8.26
C THR A 88 17.67 9.33 -9.68
N ARG A 89 17.29 8.38 -10.53
CA ARG A 89 17.75 8.35 -11.94
C ARG A 89 17.23 9.55 -12.73
N VAL A 90 15.97 9.93 -12.55
CA VAL A 90 15.38 11.13 -13.19
C VAL A 90 16.13 12.37 -12.76
N ARG A 91 16.35 12.55 -11.45
CA ARG A 91 17.09 13.71 -10.92
C ARG A 91 18.52 13.77 -11.46
N GLN A 92 19.23 12.64 -11.49
CA GLN A 92 20.58 12.58 -12.04
C GLN A 92 20.61 12.93 -13.54
N ALA A 93 19.63 12.47 -14.32
CA ALA A 93 19.52 12.83 -15.72
C ALA A 93 19.29 14.34 -15.91
N LEU A 94 18.39 14.94 -15.12
CA LEU A 94 18.12 16.37 -15.13
C LEU A 94 19.35 17.19 -14.71
N ASP A 95 20.08 16.75 -13.68
CA ASP A 95 21.32 17.38 -13.22
C ASP A 95 22.42 17.35 -14.29
N SER A 96 22.48 16.28 -15.10
CA SER A 96 23.49 16.10 -16.16
C SER A 96 23.16 16.80 -17.48
N ALA A 97 21.90 17.22 -17.67
CA ALA A 97 21.47 17.84 -18.92
C ALA A 97 22.11 19.23 -19.08
N GLN A 98 22.74 19.47 -20.22
CA GLN A 98 23.37 20.77 -20.53
C GLN A 98 22.34 21.88 -20.83
N THR A 99 21.09 21.50 -21.10
CA THR A 99 19.98 22.45 -21.25
C THR A 99 19.49 22.88 -19.87
N GLY A 100 19.39 24.19 -19.63
CA GLY A 100 18.79 24.72 -18.41
C GLY A 100 17.34 24.28 -18.23
N LEU A 101 17.04 23.62 -17.11
CA LEU A 101 15.73 23.07 -16.77
C LEU A 101 15.23 23.66 -15.45
N MET A 102 13.96 24.05 -15.40
CA MET A 102 13.26 24.53 -14.21
C MET A 102 11.90 23.83 -14.10
N VAL A 103 11.56 23.41 -12.89
CA VAL A 103 10.25 22.87 -12.53
C VAL A 103 9.57 23.86 -11.60
N ILE A 104 8.33 24.23 -11.92
CA ILE A 104 7.48 25.12 -11.12
C ILE A 104 6.32 24.33 -10.52
N ASP A 105 5.88 24.72 -9.32
CA ASP A 105 4.68 24.17 -8.69
C ASP A 105 3.39 24.79 -9.23
N ALA A 106 2.24 24.36 -8.71
CA ALA A 106 0.92 24.85 -9.16
C ALA A 106 0.76 26.36 -8.88
N GLU A 107 1.38 26.84 -7.82
CA GLU A 107 1.40 28.22 -7.36
C GLU A 107 2.33 29.10 -8.23
N GLY A 108 3.27 28.49 -8.96
CA GLY A 108 4.22 29.17 -9.86
C GLY A 108 5.56 29.50 -9.21
N LEU A 109 5.84 28.88 -8.07
CA LEU A 109 7.13 28.97 -7.40
C LEU A 109 8.07 27.92 -7.97
N VAL A 110 9.36 28.22 -7.98
CA VAL A 110 10.38 27.29 -8.47
C VAL A 110 10.56 26.15 -7.47
N ALA A 111 10.19 24.94 -7.89
CA ALA A 111 10.34 23.70 -7.12
C ALA A 111 11.72 23.06 -7.33
N TYR A 112 12.31 23.20 -8.52
CA TYR A 112 13.64 22.68 -8.83
C TYR A 112 14.24 23.41 -10.03
N ALA A 113 15.56 23.60 -10.03
CA ALA A 113 16.32 24.11 -11.17
C ALA A 113 17.61 23.28 -11.32
N ASN A 114 17.95 22.89 -12.55
CA ASN A 114 19.18 22.13 -12.78
C ASN A 114 20.43 23.04 -12.75
N PRO A 115 21.63 22.46 -12.53
CA PRO A 115 22.87 23.24 -12.47
C PRO A 115 23.19 24.01 -13.75
N ALA A 116 22.84 23.49 -14.93
CA ALA A 116 23.06 24.18 -16.20
C ALA A 116 22.29 25.50 -16.26
N LEU A 117 21.04 25.53 -15.78
CA LEU A 117 20.24 26.75 -15.74
C LEU A 117 20.85 27.79 -14.79
N LEU A 118 21.34 27.34 -13.64
CA LEU A 118 21.99 28.22 -12.66
C LEU A 118 23.28 28.82 -13.21
N GLN A 119 24.07 28.03 -13.94
CA GLN A 119 25.27 28.52 -14.64
C GLN A 119 24.93 29.51 -15.76
N GLN A 120 23.85 29.25 -16.53
CA GLN A 120 23.43 30.14 -17.60
C GLN A 120 22.88 31.48 -17.10
N LEU A 121 22.25 31.48 -15.92
CA LEU A 121 21.66 32.67 -15.31
C LEU A 121 22.58 33.35 -14.29
N ASP A 122 23.74 32.77 -13.99
CA ASP A 122 24.69 33.21 -12.95
C ASP A 122 24.02 33.39 -11.56
N LEU A 123 23.10 32.48 -11.22
CA LEU A 123 22.29 32.54 -9.99
C LEU A 123 22.69 31.43 -9.00
N GLN A 124 22.63 31.73 -7.70
CA GLN A 124 22.85 30.75 -6.64
C GLN A 124 21.56 29.99 -6.29
N VAL A 125 21.71 28.68 -6.01
CA VAL A 125 20.61 27.72 -5.72
C VAL A 125 19.70 28.21 -4.58
N ASP A 126 20.30 28.75 -3.51
CA ASP A 126 19.59 29.11 -2.27
C ASP A 126 18.66 30.33 -2.41
N ALA A 127 18.77 31.09 -3.51
CA ALA A 127 17.92 32.23 -3.79
C ALA A 127 16.77 31.91 -4.77
N LEU A 128 16.78 30.74 -5.42
CA LEU A 128 15.81 30.38 -6.46
C LEU A 128 14.63 29.56 -5.95
N VAL A 129 14.88 28.59 -5.06
CA VAL A 129 13.85 27.63 -4.65
C VAL A 129 12.82 28.33 -3.76
N GLY A 130 11.55 28.31 -4.18
CA GLY A 130 10.46 29.05 -3.52
C GLY A 130 10.29 30.50 -3.98
N SER A 131 11.09 30.98 -4.94
CA SER A 131 10.93 32.29 -5.56
C SER A 131 9.93 32.24 -6.72
N ASP A 132 9.22 33.35 -6.96
CA ASP A 132 8.31 33.50 -8.09
C ASP A 132 9.10 33.43 -9.42
N ALA A 133 8.81 32.40 -10.22
CA ALA A 133 9.50 32.10 -11.47
C ALA A 133 9.45 33.26 -12.47
N VAL A 134 8.42 34.11 -12.39
CA VAL A 134 8.20 35.25 -13.30
C VAL A 134 9.17 36.40 -13.02
N ARG A 135 9.71 36.50 -11.79
CA ARG A 135 10.62 37.58 -11.39
C ARG A 135 12.09 37.30 -11.70
N LEU A 136 12.43 36.06 -12.07
CA LEU A 136 13.81 35.59 -12.20
C LEU A 136 14.49 36.02 -13.50
N HIS A 137 13.76 36.15 -14.62
CA HIS A 137 14.36 36.64 -15.87
C HIS A 137 13.31 37.22 -16.84
N PRO A 138 13.54 38.39 -17.48
CA PRO A 138 12.60 38.98 -18.44
C PRO A 138 12.34 38.08 -19.67
N ALA A 139 13.25 37.14 -19.98
CA ALA A 139 13.03 36.13 -21.02
C ALA A 139 11.99 35.05 -20.65
N LEU A 140 11.70 34.87 -19.35
CA LEU A 140 10.67 33.95 -18.85
C LEU A 140 9.29 34.62 -18.76
N ALA A 141 9.23 35.96 -18.81
CA ALA A 141 7.98 36.72 -18.81
C ALA A 141 7.06 36.38 -20.01
N SER A 142 7.64 35.96 -21.14
CA SER A 142 6.89 35.49 -22.31
C SER A 142 6.32 34.07 -22.16
N LEU A 143 6.90 33.24 -21.28
CA LEU A 143 6.42 31.88 -20.98
C LEU A 143 5.36 31.84 -19.88
N ALA A 144 5.31 32.85 -19.01
CA ALA A 144 4.20 33.02 -18.05
C ALA A 144 2.82 33.15 -18.74
N GLY A 145 2.79 33.54 -20.02
CA GLY A 145 1.58 33.57 -20.84
C GLY A 145 1.11 32.19 -21.35
N VAL A 146 1.89 31.12 -21.21
CA VAL A 146 1.49 29.76 -21.62
C VAL A 146 0.45 29.16 -20.65
N ARG A 147 0.36 29.68 -19.41
CA ARG A 147 -0.63 29.28 -18.38
C ARG A 147 -2.08 29.29 -18.87
N GLN A 148 -2.42 30.08 -19.90
CA GLN A 148 -3.82 30.26 -20.31
C GLN A 148 -4.25 29.39 -21.51
N ARG A 149 -3.34 28.63 -22.14
CA ARG A 149 -3.69 27.80 -23.31
C ARG A 149 -4.16 26.38 -22.97
N GLU A 150 -3.65 25.74 -21.92
CA GLU A 150 -3.98 24.33 -21.65
C GLU A 150 -5.20 24.11 -20.75
N GLU A 151 -5.58 25.08 -19.88
CA GLU A 151 -6.83 24.95 -19.10
C GLU A 151 -8.12 25.05 -19.94
N ARG A 152 -8.02 25.43 -21.23
CA ARG A 152 -9.17 25.44 -22.14
C ARG A 152 -9.39 24.15 -22.94
N GLU A 153 -8.40 23.26 -23.06
CA GLU A 153 -8.52 22.05 -23.91
C GLU A 153 -8.77 20.74 -23.15
N ILE A 154 -8.71 20.72 -21.81
CA ILE A 154 -9.18 19.56 -20.99
C ILE A 154 -10.59 19.84 -20.42
N GLY A 155 -11.30 20.78 -21.04
CA GLY A 155 -12.63 21.26 -20.62
C GLY A 155 -13.76 20.96 -21.60
N HIS A 156 -13.67 19.96 -22.49
CA HIS A 156 -14.83 19.55 -23.28
C HIS A 156 -14.72 18.14 -23.86
N ASP A 157 -15.47 17.19 -23.29
CA ASP A 157 -16.45 16.34 -23.97
C ASP A 157 -16.76 15.08 -23.13
N VAL A 158 -17.65 15.24 -22.16
CA VAL A 158 -18.51 14.13 -21.72
C VAL A 158 -19.83 14.29 -22.47
N PRO A 159 -20.22 13.38 -23.38
CA PRO A 159 -21.46 13.54 -24.12
C PRO A 159 -22.64 13.41 -23.16
N ARG A 160 -23.34 14.53 -22.94
CA ARG A 160 -24.68 14.53 -22.35
C ARG A 160 -25.65 13.99 -23.41
N CYS A 161 -26.06 12.74 -23.27
CA CYS A 161 -27.27 12.24 -23.93
C CYS A 161 -28.46 13.03 -23.38
N GLY A 162 -28.96 13.96 -24.19
CA GLY A 162 -30.12 14.77 -23.90
C GLY A 162 -31.44 14.05 -24.17
N GLY A 163 -32.49 14.58 -23.55
CA GLY A 163 -33.83 14.52 -24.12
C GLY A 163 -34.94 14.21 -23.12
N GLY A 164 -35.77 15.21 -22.83
CA GLY A 164 -37.20 14.98 -22.59
C GLY A 164 -37.76 15.54 -21.28
N MET A 165 -38.34 16.74 -21.34
CA MET A 165 -39.24 17.28 -20.33
C MET A 165 -40.49 16.39 -20.13
N ALA A 166 -40.85 16.12 -18.88
CA ALA A 166 -42.24 16.05 -18.41
C ALA A 166 -42.28 16.11 -16.87
N GLN A 167 -42.87 17.16 -16.31
CA GLN A 167 -43.49 17.17 -14.97
C GLN A 167 -45.00 16.96 -15.14
N PRO A 168 -45.80 16.76 -14.08
CA PRO A 168 -45.57 15.97 -12.86
C PRO A 168 -46.77 15.01 -12.61
N ARG A 169 -46.68 14.01 -11.72
CA ARG A 169 -47.82 13.55 -10.90
C ARG A 169 -47.44 12.53 -9.82
N THR A 170 -47.97 12.83 -8.65
CA THR A 170 -48.05 12.05 -7.41
C THR A 170 -48.63 10.64 -7.60
N GLY A 171 -48.12 9.66 -6.85
CA GLY A 171 -48.80 8.38 -6.62
C GLY A 171 -47.90 7.20 -6.31
N ASN A 172 -47.66 6.92 -5.03
CA ASN A 172 -47.51 5.55 -4.51
C ASN A 172 -48.94 4.95 -4.44
N PRO A 173 -49.22 3.61 -4.36
CA PRO A 173 -48.32 2.48 -4.20
C PRO A 173 -48.67 1.19 -5.02
N ALA A 174 -47.83 0.17 -4.81
CA ALA A 174 -48.20 -1.24 -4.61
C ALA A 174 -47.99 -2.28 -5.75
N ARG A 175 -47.41 -3.39 -5.27
CA ARG A 175 -47.76 -4.80 -5.55
C ARG A 175 -47.42 -5.43 -6.92
N ASN A 176 -46.39 -6.29 -6.82
CA ASN A 176 -46.47 -7.76 -6.96
C ASN A 176 -46.40 -8.39 -8.37
N ARG A 177 -45.76 -9.58 -8.35
CA ARG A 177 -45.83 -10.75 -9.24
C ARG A 177 -44.83 -10.91 -10.40
N SER A 178 -43.83 -11.76 -10.09
CA SER A 178 -43.65 -13.14 -10.61
C SER A 178 -43.32 -13.39 -12.10
N GLY A 179 -42.24 -14.16 -12.30
CA GLY A 179 -41.95 -15.02 -13.46
C GLY A 179 -40.44 -15.22 -13.58
N ARG A 180 -39.80 -16.34 -13.14
CA ARG A 180 -39.67 -17.64 -13.85
C ARG A 180 -39.57 -17.42 -15.36
N THR A 181 -38.55 -17.81 -16.12
CA THR A 181 -37.74 -19.04 -16.24
C THR A 181 -36.75 -18.73 -17.39
N GLY A 182 -35.46 -19.06 -17.34
CA GLY A 182 -34.94 -20.37 -17.76
C GLY A 182 -34.37 -20.35 -19.20
N ARG A 183 -33.05 -20.51 -19.35
CA ARG A 183 -32.33 -21.29 -20.39
C ARG A 183 -30.85 -20.87 -20.44
N ARG A 184 -29.96 -21.68 -19.89
CA ARG A 184 -28.56 -21.74 -20.32
C ARG A 184 -28.39 -22.94 -21.25
N ARG A 185 -27.77 -22.65 -22.38
CA ARG A 185 -27.51 -23.51 -23.54
C ARG A 185 -26.52 -24.64 -23.19
N ARG A 186 -26.82 -25.84 -23.67
CA ARG A 186 -25.83 -26.81 -24.17
C ARG A 186 -25.23 -26.26 -25.46
N THR A 187 -23.92 -26.42 -25.69
CA THR A 187 -23.34 -27.29 -26.74
C THR A 187 -21.84 -27.06 -26.88
N ARG A 188 -21.12 -28.19 -26.90
CA ARG A 188 -19.76 -28.46 -27.39
C ARG A 188 -18.59 -27.92 -26.60
#